data_AF-A0A256IED4-F1
#
_entry.id   AF-A0A256IED4-F1
#
_cell.length_a   1.000
_cell.length_b   1.000
_cell.length_c   1.000
_cell.angle_alpha   90.00
_cell.angle_beta   90.00
_cell.angle_gamma   90.00
#
_symmetry.space_group_name_H-M   'P 1'
#
loop_
_entity.id
_entity.type
_entity.pdbx_description
1 polymer ?
#
loop_
_entity_poly.entity_id
_entity_poly.type
_entity_poly.pdbx_seq_one_letter_code
_entity_poly.pdbx_strand_id
1 'polypeptide(L)'
;MYEFSLDTPVEDLDEADLRSTLDEFMEKHEENVEEFSAVEADRDEFSEKVESLEAEVSEYAETAGALQEKFAEVVAEESPLFDADEVAERFSLEELISKADALGAFSLATEVGEAADDDAEESEGSTFADKPERATVPEDTKTKFREQAESDLRAVLGDY
;
A
#
# COMPACT_ATOMS: atom_id res chain seq x y z
N MET A 1 -17.49 -9.42 -34.28
CA MET A 1 -18.56 -10.43 -34.39
C MET A 1 -19.61 -10.00 -35.40
N TYR A 2 -19.50 -10.58 -36.59
CA TYR A 2 -20.42 -10.39 -37.70
C TYR A 2 -21.70 -11.18 -37.49
N GLU A 3 -22.84 -10.51 -37.67
CA GLU A 3 -24.15 -11.12 -37.72
C GLU A 3 -24.57 -11.26 -39.19
N PHE A 4 -24.96 -12.47 -39.58
CA PHE A 4 -25.38 -12.73 -40.94
C PHE A 4 -26.89 -12.51 -41.07
N SER A 5 -27.28 -11.65 -42.01
CA SER A 5 -28.68 -11.39 -42.34
C SER A 5 -28.88 -11.39 -43.84
N LEU A 6 -30.01 -11.94 -44.28
CA LEU A 6 -30.41 -11.97 -45.67
C LEU A 6 -31.44 -10.86 -45.91
N ASP A 7 -31.08 -9.87 -46.70
CA ASP A 7 -32.00 -8.79 -47.11
C ASP A 7 -33.06 -9.27 -48.10
N THR A 8 -32.78 -10.36 -48.84
CA THR A 8 -33.68 -10.95 -49.83
C THR A 8 -34.10 -12.37 -49.38
N PRO A 9 -35.40 -12.71 -49.45
CA PRO A 9 -35.85 -14.06 -49.14
C PRO A 9 -35.14 -15.09 -50.03
N VAL A 10 -34.79 -16.23 -49.45
CA VAL A 10 -34.09 -17.33 -50.14
C VAL A 10 -34.85 -17.82 -51.39
N GLU A 11 -36.18 -17.67 -51.39
CA GLU A 11 -37.07 -18.06 -52.49
C GLU A 11 -36.92 -17.17 -53.74
N ASP A 12 -36.41 -15.95 -53.56
CA ASP A 12 -36.23 -14.94 -54.61
C ASP A 12 -34.78 -14.86 -55.12
N LEU A 13 -33.86 -15.64 -54.53
CA LEU A 13 -32.45 -15.69 -54.91
C LEU A 13 -32.20 -16.78 -55.95
N ASP A 14 -31.37 -16.48 -56.96
CA ASP A 14 -30.94 -17.48 -57.92
C ASP A 14 -29.79 -18.36 -57.38
N GLU A 15 -29.45 -19.43 -58.09
CA GLU A 15 -28.40 -20.37 -57.65
C GLU A 15 -27.01 -19.72 -57.56
N ALA A 16 -26.75 -18.67 -58.35
CA ALA A 16 -25.49 -17.94 -58.30
C ALA A 16 -25.44 -17.01 -57.08
N ASP A 17 -26.55 -16.34 -56.79
CA ASP A 17 -26.70 -15.48 -55.62
C ASP A 17 -26.59 -16.30 -54.32
N LEU A 18 -27.23 -17.47 -54.25
CA LEU A 18 -27.14 -18.38 -53.10
C LEU A 18 -25.71 -18.87 -52.85
N ARG A 19 -24.94 -19.14 -53.92
CA ARG A 19 -23.53 -19.52 -53.79
C ARG A 19 -22.67 -18.36 -53.30
N SER A 20 -22.84 -17.17 -53.89
CA SER A 20 -22.12 -15.97 -53.46
C SER A 20 -22.39 -15.65 -52.00
N THR A 21 -23.64 -15.79 -51.57
CA THR A 21 -24.10 -15.52 -50.22
C THR A 21 -23.55 -16.55 -49.22
N LEU A 22 -23.42 -17.81 -49.63
CA LEU A 22 -22.78 -18.86 -48.84
C LEU A 22 -21.27 -18.63 -48.70
N ASP A 23 -20.61 -18.22 -49.77
CA ASP A 23 -19.17 -17.92 -49.75
C ASP A 23 -18.88 -16.74 -48.80
N GLU A 24 -19.70 -15.68 -48.86
CA GLU A 24 -19.61 -14.54 -47.93
C GLU A 24 -19.89 -14.95 -46.47
N PHE A 25 -20.86 -15.84 -46.24
CA PHE A 25 -21.13 -16.38 -44.90
C PHE A 25 -19.93 -17.15 -44.36
N MET A 26 -19.31 -17.99 -45.19
CA MET A 26 -18.15 -18.79 -44.79
C MET A 26 -16.94 -17.91 -44.47
N GLU A 27 -16.67 -16.88 -45.28
CA GLU A 27 -15.61 -15.91 -45.04
C GLU A 27 -15.81 -15.17 -43.70
N LYS A 28 -17.01 -14.61 -43.48
CA LYS A 28 -17.33 -13.92 -42.21
C LYS A 28 -17.35 -14.86 -41.01
N HIS A 29 -17.71 -16.12 -41.20
CA HIS A 29 -17.66 -17.12 -40.15
C HIS A 29 -16.21 -17.46 -39.76
N GLU A 30 -15.30 -17.56 -40.73
CA GLU A 30 -13.87 -17.76 -40.47
C GLU A 30 -13.29 -16.58 -39.68
N GLU A 31 -13.58 -15.34 -40.08
CA GLU A 31 -13.18 -14.13 -39.32
C GLU A 31 -13.75 -14.13 -37.89
N ASN A 32 -15.01 -14.51 -37.71
CA ASN A 32 -15.62 -14.62 -36.38
C ASN A 32 -14.94 -15.68 -35.50
N VAL A 33 -14.53 -16.82 -36.08
CA VAL A 33 -13.82 -17.88 -35.35
C VAL A 33 -12.45 -17.39 -34.90
N GLU A 34 -11.73 -16.68 -35.77
CA GLU A 34 -10.43 -16.09 -35.42
C GLU A 34 -10.58 -15.02 -34.31
N GLU A 35 -11.54 -14.11 -34.44
CA GLU A 35 -11.85 -13.11 -33.41
C GLU A 35 -12.22 -13.78 -32.08
N PHE A 36 -13.05 -14.82 -32.11
CA PHE A 36 -13.46 -15.52 -30.91
C PHE A 36 -12.28 -16.24 -30.25
N SER A 37 -11.41 -16.88 -31.04
CA SER A 37 -10.19 -17.51 -30.52
C SER A 37 -9.25 -16.50 -29.86
N ALA A 38 -9.15 -15.28 -30.38
CA ALA A 38 -8.37 -14.22 -29.76
C ALA A 38 -8.99 -13.78 -28.42
N VAL A 39 -10.31 -13.61 -28.37
CA VAL A 39 -11.02 -13.28 -27.13
C VAL A 39 -10.89 -14.38 -26.08
N GLU A 40 -10.89 -15.66 -26.48
CA GLU A 40 -10.65 -16.77 -25.55
C GLU A 40 -9.24 -16.76 -24.98
N ALA A 41 -8.23 -16.45 -25.80
CA ALA A 41 -6.86 -16.30 -25.33
C ALA A 41 -6.72 -15.14 -24.35
N ASP A 42 -7.31 -13.98 -24.67
CA ASP A 42 -7.32 -12.82 -23.78
C ASP A 42 -8.04 -13.14 -22.45
N ARG A 43 -9.18 -13.84 -22.50
CA ARG A 43 -9.91 -14.30 -21.32
C ARG A 43 -9.04 -15.17 -20.42
N ASP A 44 -8.33 -16.13 -21.00
CA ASP A 44 -7.49 -17.06 -20.25
C ASP A 44 -6.32 -16.31 -19.58
N GLU A 45 -5.67 -15.38 -20.29
CA GLU A 45 -4.64 -14.50 -19.72
C GLU A 45 -5.19 -13.64 -18.57
N PHE A 46 -6.37 -13.03 -18.75
CA PHE A 46 -7.00 -12.24 -17.69
C PHE A 46 -7.37 -13.11 -16.48
N SER A 47 -7.85 -14.33 -16.70
CA SER A 47 -8.18 -15.25 -15.62
C SER A 47 -6.95 -15.61 -14.79
N GLU A 48 -5.83 -15.94 -15.44
CA GLU A 48 -4.56 -16.23 -14.77
C GLU A 48 -4.05 -15.01 -13.98
N LYS A 49 -4.16 -13.82 -14.57
CA LYS A 49 -3.75 -12.58 -13.90
C LYS A 49 -4.62 -12.25 -12.68
N VAL A 50 -5.92 -12.49 -12.77
CA VAL A 50 -6.85 -12.31 -11.64
C VAL A 50 -6.51 -13.28 -10.52
N GLU A 51 -6.29 -14.56 -10.81
CA GLU A 51 -5.90 -15.56 -9.81
C GLU A 51 -4.59 -15.18 -9.11
N SER A 52 -3.59 -14.71 -9.86
CA SER A 52 -2.33 -14.21 -9.30
C SER A 52 -2.55 -13.01 -8.36
N LEU A 53 -3.36 -12.03 -8.78
CA LEU A 53 -3.65 -10.84 -7.98
C LEU A 53 -4.44 -11.19 -6.72
N GLU A 54 -5.39 -12.12 -6.78
CA GLU A 54 -6.14 -12.59 -5.61
C GLU A 54 -5.22 -13.30 -4.61
N ALA A 55 -4.27 -14.11 -5.09
CA ALA A 55 -3.26 -14.72 -4.24
C ALA A 55 -2.35 -13.67 -3.57
N GLU A 56 -1.85 -12.69 -4.33
CA GLU A 56 -1.03 -11.59 -3.80
C GLU A 56 -1.80 -10.75 -2.77
N VAL A 57 -3.08 -10.45 -3.03
CA VAL A 57 -3.92 -9.71 -2.08
C VAL A 57 -4.16 -10.52 -0.81
N SER A 58 -4.35 -11.85 -0.91
CA SER A 58 -4.48 -12.71 0.27
C SER A 58 -3.20 -12.70 1.12
N GLU A 59 -2.04 -12.84 0.49
CA GLU A 59 -0.74 -12.78 1.18
C GLU A 59 -0.51 -11.40 1.83
N TYR A 60 -0.84 -10.32 1.12
CA TYR A 60 -0.76 -8.97 1.67
C TYR A 60 -1.73 -8.76 2.84
N ALA A 61 -2.96 -9.28 2.75
CA ALA A 61 -3.95 -9.17 3.83
C ALA A 61 -3.51 -9.94 5.08
N GLU A 62 -2.95 -11.14 4.92
CA GLU A 62 -2.40 -11.92 6.03
C GLU A 62 -1.22 -11.21 6.70
N THR A 63 -0.29 -10.67 5.91
CA THR A 63 0.87 -9.93 6.45
C THR A 63 0.46 -8.62 7.10
N ALA A 64 -0.47 -7.87 6.50
CA ALA A 64 -1.02 -6.64 7.06
C ALA A 64 -1.77 -6.91 8.37
N GLY A 65 -2.58 -7.97 8.44
CA GLY A 65 -3.27 -8.40 9.66
C GLY A 65 -2.28 -8.73 10.77
N ALA A 66 -1.25 -9.53 10.48
CA ALA A 66 -0.22 -9.87 11.46
C ALA A 66 0.56 -8.64 11.96
N LEU A 67 0.90 -7.70 11.07
CA LEU A 67 1.55 -6.44 11.48
C LEU A 67 0.61 -5.58 12.32
N GLN A 68 -0.67 -5.48 11.95
CA GLN A 68 -1.68 -4.71 12.67
C GLN A 68 -1.86 -5.23 14.10
N GLU A 69 -1.94 -6.55 14.29
CA GLU A 69 -1.97 -7.18 15.61
C GLU A 69 -0.72 -6.81 16.43
N LYS A 70 0.47 -6.88 15.83
CA LYS A 70 1.74 -6.57 16.52
C LYS A 70 1.85 -5.11 16.94
N PHE A 71 1.48 -4.17 16.07
CA PHE A 71 1.52 -2.76 16.43
C PHE A 71 0.41 -2.41 17.43
N ALA A 72 -0.76 -3.05 17.35
CA ALA A 72 -1.82 -2.86 18.33
C ALA A 72 -1.41 -3.37 19.72
N GLU A 73 -0.71 -4.51 19.80
CA GLU A 73 -0.12 -5.05 21.04
C GLU A 73 0.84 -4.02 21.67
N VAL A 74 1.78 -3.50 20.89
CA VAL A 74 2.74 -2.47 21.36
C VAL A 74 2.04 -1.20 21.84
N VAL A 75 1.03 -0.71 21.11
CA VAL A 75 0.29 0.50 21.49
C VAL A 75 -0.57 0.26 22.74
N ALA A 76 -1.15 -0.92 22.89
CA ALA A 76 -1.95 -1.29 24.07
C ALA A 76 -1.09 -1.47 25.33
N GLU A 77 0.11 -2.03 25.20
CA GLU A 77 1.06 -2.18 26.32
C GLU A 77 1.48 -0.81 26.89
N GLU A 78 1.76 0.16 26.02
CA GLU A 78 2.18 1.51 26.41
C GLU A 78 1.01 2.41 26.84
N SER A 79 -0.21 2.13 26.34
CA SER A 79 -1.43 2.87 26.68
C SER A 79 -2.56 1.91 27.05
N PRO A 80 -2.64 1.47 28.32
CA PRO A 80 -3.56 0.41 28.79
C PRO A 80 -5.04 0.87 28.91
N LEU A 81 -5.47 1.83 28.09
CA LEU A 81 -6.86 2.26 28.00
C LEU A 81 -7.74 1.25 27.24
N PHE A 82 -7.15 0.48 26.34
CA PHE A 82 -7.84 -0.48 25.48
C PHE A 82 -6.96 -1.71 25.29
N ASP A 83 -7.58 -2.88 25.15
CA ASP A 83 -6.88 -4.12 24.83
C ASP A 83 -6.39 -4.12 23.36
N ALA A 84 -5.39 -4.95 23.03
CA ALA A 84 -4.79 -4.99 21.69
C ALA A 84 -5.82 -5.22 20.57
N ASP A 85 -6.79 -6.11 20.78
CA ASP A 85 -7.86 -6.37 19.80
C ASP A 85 -8.73 -5.11 19.55
N GLU A 86 -9.04 -4.38 20.63
CA GLU A 86 -9.81 -3.13 20.57
C GLU A 86 -9.03 -1.98 19.91
N VAL A 87 -7.70 -2.01 20.00
CA VAL A 87 -6.79 -1.06 19.35
C VAL A 87 -6.65 -1.39 17.87
N ALA A 88 -6.53 -2.67 17.52
CA ALA A 88 -6.48 -3.15 16.13
C ALA A 88 -7.77 -2.81 15.38
N GLU A 89 -8.94 -2.94 15.99
CA GLU A 89 -10.22 -2.59 15.34
C GLU A 89 -10.42 -1.08 15.13
N ARG A 90 -9.83 -0.24 15.99
CA ARG A 90 -10.08 1.22 15.98
C ARG A 90 -9.10 2.02 15.15
N PHE A 91 -7.92 1.48 14.88
CA PHE A 91 -6.86 2.18 14.18
C PHE A 91 -6.38 1.36 12.99
N SER A 92 -6.17 2.05 11.87
CA SER A 92 -5.51 1.47 10.71
C SER A 92 -4.04 1.14 11.01
N LEU A 93 -3.46 0.20 10.25
CA LEU A 93 -2.04 -0.16 10.35
C LEU A 93 -1.13 1.08 10.36
N GLU A 94 -1.36 2.05 9.47
CA GLU A 94 -0.52 3.25 9.36
C GLU A 94 -0.62 4.16 10.60
N GLU A 95 -1.81 4.28 11.18
CA GLU A 95 -2.01 4.99 12.45
C GLU A 95 -1.33 4.27 13.62
N LEU A 96 -1.38 2.93 13.65
CA LEU A 96 -0.72 2.13 14.68
C LEU A 96 0.81 2.22 14.57
N ILE A 97 1.37 2.20 13.35
CA ILE A 97 2.80 2.45 13.11
C ILE A 97 3.19 3.82 13.63
N SER A 98 2.44 4.87 13.28
CA SER A 98 2.74 6.23 13.73
C SER A 98 2.63 6.38 15.26
N LYS A 99 1.65 5.72 15.88
CA LYS A 99 1.49 5.71 17.34
C LYS A 99 2.61 4.96 18.03
N ALA A 100 2.99 3.78 17.56
CA ALA A 100 4.09 3.01 18.12
C ALA A 100 5.44 3.75 17.98
N ASP A 101 5.65 4.45 16.86
CA ASP A 101 6.83 5.30 16.67
C ASP A 101 6.82 6.51 17.61
N ALA A 102 5.67 7.18 17.78
CA ALA A 102 5.52 8.28 18.73
C ALA A 102 5.73 7.86 20.19
N LEU A 103 5.40 6.61 20.53
CA LEU A 103 5.67 6.00 21.83
C LEU A 103 7.16 5.61 22.01
N GLY A 104 7.97 5.74 20.96
CA GLY A 104 9.38 5.38 21.01
C GLY A 104 9.63 3.88 21.04
N ALA A 105 8.61 3.04 20.77
CA ALA A 105 8.72 1.59 20.84
C ALA A 105 9.77 1.01 19.87
N PHE A 106 10.07 1.75 18.79
CA PHE A 106 11.10 1.40 17.80
C PHE A 106 12.26 2.41 17.77
N SER A 107 12.32 3.34 18.72
CA SER A 107 13.47 4.24 18.86
C SER A 107 14.69 3.42 19.27
N LEU A 108 15.49 3.00 18.29
CA LEU A 108 16.86 2.55 18.49
C LEU A 108 17.52 3.60 19.39
N ALA A 109 17.96 3.17 20.58
CA ALA A 109 18.82 3.97 21.43
C ALA A 109 20.02 4.37 20.58
N THR A 110 19.95 5.57 20.00
CA THR A 110 21.04 6.14 19.23
C THR A 110 22.04 6.53 20.30
N GLU A 111 22.93 5.60 20.62
CA GLU A 111 24.16 5.89 21.33
C GLU A 111 24.85 6.93 20.46
N VAL A 112 24.74 8.19 20.87
CA VAL A 112 25.43 9.32 20.23
C VAL A 112 26.91 9.09 20.54
N GLY A 113 27.55 8.29 19.70
CA GLY A 113 28.99 8.18 19.66
C GLY A 113 29.54 9.54 19.25
N GLU A 114 30.14 10.24 20.20
CA GLU A 114 31.10 11.31 19.93
C GLU A 114 32.23 10.75 19.05
N ALA A 115 32.22 11.07 17.75
CA ALA A 115 33.37 11.09 16.86
C ALA A 115 32.89 11.73 15.55
N ALA A 116 33.15 13.00 15.30
CA ALA A 116 34.43 13.56 14.87
C ALA A 116 34.21 14.13 13.46
N ASP A 117 34.68 15.37 13.33
CA ASP A 117 34.83 16.22 12.16
C ASP A 117 35.35 15.51 10.89
N ASP A 118 35.17 16.19 9.74
CA ASP A 118 35.68 15.91 8.38
C ASP A 118 35.04 14.75 7.60
N ASP A 119 34.17 15.04 6.62
CA ASP A 119 34.58 15.50 5.27
C ASP A 119 33.35 15.39 4.35
N ALA A 120 32.99 16.48 3.70
CA ALA A 120 31.83 16.58 2.84
C ALA A 120 32.23 16.29 1.40
N GLU A 121 31.86 15.13 0.85
CA GLU A 121 31.70 14.98 -0.60
C GLU A 121 30.50 14.08 -0.94
N GLU A 122 29.86 14.49 -2.02
CA GLU A 122 28.55 14.18 -2.57
C GLU A 122 28.05 12.73 -2.50
N SER A 123 26.87 12.54 -1.88
CA SER A 123 25.95 11.44 -2.20
C SER A 123 24.65 12.05 -2.72
N GLU A 124 24.58 12.23 -4.04
CA GLU A 124 23.34 12.60 -4.73
C GLU A 124 22.23 11.58 -4.42
N GLY A 125 21.07 12.10 -3.98
CA GLY A 125 19.79 11.37 -4.04
C GLY A 125 19.17 10.94 -2.70
N SER A 126 19.06 11.83 -1.71
CA SER A 126 18.12 11.62 -0.60
C SER A 126 17.03 12.68 -0.60
N THR A 127 15.82 12.30 -1.01
CA THR A 127 14.58 13.09 -0.99
C THR A 127 14.03 13.35 0.42
N PHE A 128 14.81 13.05 1.47
CA PHE A 128 14.45 13.27 2.88
C PHE A 128 14.95 14.60 3.47
N ALA A 129 15.59 15.46 2.68
CA ALA A 129 16.18 16.72 3.16
C ALA A 129 15.15 17.77 3.62
N ASP A 130 13.86 17.61 3.31
CA ASP A 130 12.80 18.59 3.66
C ASP A 130 12.00 18.21 4.91
N LYS A 131 12.64 17.70 5.96
CA LYS A 131 12.04 17.80 7.31
C LYS A 131 12.26 19.24 7.79
N PRO A 132 11.22 19.99 8.21
CA PRO A 132 11.45 21.29 8.82
C PRO A 132 12.38 21.08 10.01
N GLU A 133 13.53 21.77 9.99
CA GLU A 133 14.48 21.77 11.10
C GLU A 133 13.69 21.93 12.40
N ARG A 134 13.82 20.94 13.28
CA ARG A 134 13.23 20.98 14.62
C ARG A 134 13.74 22.27 15.25
N ALA A 135 12.85 23.25 15.40
CA ALA A 135 13.20 24.61 15.81
C ALA A 135 14.22 24.57 16.94
N THR A 136 15.35 25.26 16.75
CA THR A 136 16.38 25.40 17.76
C THR A 136 15.75 26.00 19.00
N VAL A 137 15.51 25.15 19.99
CA VAL A 137 15.01 25.55 21.30
C VAL A 137 16.07 26.49 21.87
N PRO A 138 15.75 27.79 22.09
CA PRO A 138 16.72 28.74 22.62
C PRO A 138 17.26 28.19 23.94
N GLU A 139 18.59 28.25 24.15
CA GLU A 139 19.23 27.65 25.34
C GLU A 139 18.63 28.11 26.67
N ASP A 140 17.97 29.28 26.68
CA ASP A 140 17.25 29.85 27.82
C ASP A 140 16.05 29.02 28.32
N THR A 141 15.51 28.07 27.55
CA THR A 141 14.44 27.18 28.04
C THR A 141 14.96 25.87 28.62
N LYS A 142 16.18 25.46 28.27
CA LYS A 142 16.83 24.28 28.88
C LYS A 142 17.18 24.56 30.34
N THR A 143 17.63 25.77 30.65
CA THR A 143 17.97 26.19 32.02
C THR A 143 16.74 26.25 32.91
N LYS A 144 15.62 26.81 32.43
CA LYS A 144 14.37 26.89 33.19
C LYS A 144 13.76 25.52 33.50
N PHE A 145 13.77 24.60 32.52
CA PHE A 145 13.27 23.25 32.76
C PHE A 145 14.16 22.50 33.76
N ARG A 146 15.49 22.67 33.65
CA ARG A 146 16.45 22.05 34.57
C ARG A 146 16.31 22.59 36.00
N GLU A 147 16.20 23.91 36.18
CA GLU A 147 15.97 24.52 37.49
C GLU A 147 14.66 24.08 38.13
N GLN A 148 13.60 23.95 37.32
CA GLN A 148 12.30 23.50 37.80
C GLN A 148 12.30 22.00 38.16
N ALA A 149 12.96 21.16 37.35
CA ALA A 149 13.15 19.75 37.65
C ALA A 149 14.02 19.52 38.90
N GLU A 150 15.09 20.32 39.10
CA GLU A 150 15.91 20.27 40.30
C GLU A 150 15.13 20.72 41.54
N SER A 151 14.29 21.75 41.43
CA SER A 151 13.39 22.19 42.50
C SER A 151 12.37 21.11 42.88
N ASP A 152 11.75 20.47 41.89
CA ASP A 152 10.75 19.42 42.12
C ASP A 152 11.40 18.16 42.73
N LEU A 153 12.58 17.76 42.26
CA LEU A 153 13.34 16.66 42.87
C LEU A 153 13.73 16.96 44.32
N ARG A 154 14.12 18.20 44.62
CA ARG A 154 14.46 18.62 45.98
C ARG A 154 13.23 18.62 46.91
N ALA A 155 12.07 19.00 46.38
CA ALA A 155 10.80 18.94 47.11
C ALA A 155 10.36 17.50 47.42
N VAL A 156 10.67 16.55 46.53
CA VAL A 156 10.31 15.13 46.70
C VAL A 156 11.31 14.37 47.56
N LEU A 157 12.62 14.64 47.41
CA LEU A 157 13.68 13.88 48.09
C LEU A 157 14.07 14.47 49.45
N GLY A 158 13.72 15.72 49.73
CA GLY A 158 14.17 16.45 50.91
C GLY A 158 15.66 16.79 50.83
N ASP A 159 16.05 17.94 51.42
CA ASP A 159 17.46 18.33 51.48
C ASP A 159 18.26 17.30 52.31
N TYR A 160 19.27 16.69 51.69
CA TYR A 160 20.37 16.02 52.41
C TYR A 160 21.43 17.06 52.80
#